data_AF-A0A969I7N0-F1
#
_entry.id   AF-A0A969I7N0-F1
#
_cell.length_a   1.000
_cell.length_b   1.000
_cell.length_c   1.000
_cell.angle_alpha   90.00
_cell.angle_beta   90.00
_cell.angle_gamma   90.00
#
_symmetry.space_group_name_H-M   'P 1'
#
loop_
_entity.id
_entity.type
_entity.pdbx_description
1 polymer ?
#
loop_
_entity_poly.entity_id
_entity_poly.type
_entity_poly.pdbx_seq_one_letter_code
_entity_poly.pdbx_strand_id
1 'polypeptide(L)' 'MMPKQPQRVVTVPYSSDTTKPGALLHVTLEAEQDLVWIWTHFADGRSAVTGYQLQSRSPSVV' A
#
# COMPACT_ATOMS: atom_id res chain seq x y z
N MET A 1 -18.70 -12.49 -21.66
CA MET A 1 -18.67 -11.41 -20.64
C MET A 1 -17.69 -11.86 -19.56
N MET A 2 -16.47 -11.32 -19.50
CA MET A 2 -15.51 -11.72 -18.46
C MET A 2 -15.98 -11.17 -17.11
N PRO A 3 -16.01 -11.97 -16.03
CA PRO A 3 -16.37 -11.46 -14.72
C PRO A 3 -15.34 -10.42 -14.27
N LYS A 4 -15.80 -9.25 -13.77
CA LYS A 4 -14.92 -8.31 -13.09
C LYS A 4 -14.33 -9.01 -11.88
N GLN A 5 -13.00 -9.20 -11.85
CA GLN A 5 -12.31 -9.66 -10.64
C GLN A 5 -12.62 -8.68 -9.49
N PRO A 6 -12.84 -9.19 -8.27
CA PRO A 6 -13.06 -8.32 -7.12
C PRO A 6 -11.80 -7.48 -6.89
N GLN A 7 -11.97 -6.15 -6.88
CA GLN A 7 -10.91 -5.19 -6.63
C GLN A 7 -11.16 -4.54 -5.26
N ARG A 8 -10.11 -4.43 -4.44
CA ARG A 8 -10.16 -3.74 -3.14
C ARG A 8 -9.36 -2.45 -3.23
N VAL A 9 -9.95 -1.33 -2.85
CA VAL A 9 -9.23 -0.04 -2.74
C VAL A 9 -8.77 0.14 -1.31
N VAL A 10 -7.48 0.44 -1.11
CA VAL A 10 -6.90 0.77 0.19
C VAL A 10 -6.40 2.21 0.16
N THR A 11 -6.73 2.96 1.20
CA THR A 11 -6.32 4.37 1.35
C THR A 11 -5.42 4.50 2.57
N VAL A 12 -4.24 5.10 2.41
CA VAL A 12 -3.35 5.40 3.53
C VAL A 12 -2.78 6.81 3.49
N PRO A 13 -2.43 7.38 4.65
CA PRO A 13 -1.61 8.58 4.71
C PRO A 13 -0.22 8.28 4.14
N TYR A 14 0.19 9.05 3.14
CA TYR A 14 1.51 9.00 2.52
C TYR A 14 2.18 10.35 2.66
N SER A 15 3.46 10.35 3.04
CA SER A 15 4.25 11.57 3.00
C SER A 15 5.66 11.25 2.54
N SER A 16 5.99 11.74 1.34
CA SER A 16 7.37 11.74 0.83
C SER A 16 8.20 12.89 1.39
N ASP A 17 7.56 13.84 2.07
CA ASP A 17 8.15 15.08 2.55
C ASP A 17 7.56 15.44 3.92
N THR A 18 8.35 15.23 4.97
CA THR A 18 7.91 15.42 6.35
C THR A 18 7.60 16.88 6.72
N THR A 19 7.85 17.82 5.79
CA THR A 19 7.56 19.25 5.96
C THR A 19 6.23 19.68 5.32
N LYS A 20 5.57 18.78 4.58
CA LYS A 20 4.28 19.03 3.92
C LYS A 20 3.15 18.21 4.55
N PRO A 21 1.89 18.70 4.46
CA PRO A 21 0.73 17.88 4.79
C PRO A 21 0.77 16.56 4.01
N GLY A 22 0.53 15.44 4.69
CA GLY A 22 0.48 14.14 4.05
C GLY A 22 -0.59 14.09 2.95
N ALA A 23 -0.29 13.40 1.85
CA ALA A 23 -1.25 13.09 0.81
C ALA A 23 -1.96 11.75 1.12
N LEU A 24 -3.14 11.54 0.54
CA LEU A 24 -3.77 10.22 0.56
C LEU A 24 -3.28 9.42 -0.65
N LEU A 25 -2.80 8.21 -0.39
CA LEU A 25 -2.45 7.25 -1.41
C LEU A 25 -3.58 6.24 -1.58
N HIS A 26 -4.07 6.09 -2.81
CA HIS A 26 -5.08 5.11 -3.17
C HIS A 26 -4.43 3.96 -3.94
N VAL A 27 -4.55 2.74 -3.42
CA VAL A 27 -4.01 1.53 -4.06
C VAL A 27 -5.16 0.57 -4.36
N THR A 28 -5.32 0.22 -5.63
CA THR A 28 -6.26 -0.81 -6.07
C THR A 28 -5.55 -2.15 -6.07
N LEU A 29 -6.12 -3.11 -5.34
CA LEU A 29 -5.63 -4.47 -5.22
C LEU A 29 -6.53 -5.41 -6.01
N GLU A 30 -5.90 -6.34 -6.73
CA GLU A 30 -6.58 -7.52 -7.26
C GLU A 30 -6.78 -8.57 -6.15
N ALA A 31 -7.68 -9.54 -6.40
CA ALA A 31 -8.05 -10.57 -5.42
C ALA A 31 -6.85 -11.35 -4.85
N GLU A 32 -5.85 -11.59 -5.68
CA GLU A 32 -4.64 -12.37 -5.35
C GLU A 32 -3.44 -11.46 -5.03
N GLN A 33 -3.67 -10.22 -4.63
CA GLN A 33 -2.60 -9.28 -4.29
C GLN A 33 -2.66 -8.87 -2.81
N ASP A 34 -1.49 -8.93 -2.20
CA ASP A 34 -1.20 -8.35 -0.90
C ASP A 34 -0.47 -7.02 -1.05
N LEU A 35 -0.77 -6.12 -0.12
CA LEU A 35 -0.19 -4.78 -0.06
C LEU A 35 0.79 -4.71 1.10
N VAL A 36 2.06 -4.50 0.79
CA VAL A 36 3.13 -4.33 1.77
C VAL A 36 3.48 -2.85 1.85
N TRP A 37 3.33 -2.27 3.04
CA TRP A 37 3.66 -0.87 3.28
C TRP A 37 5.12 -0.70 3.67
N ILE A 38 5.78 0.30 3.11
CA ILE A 38 7.14 0.69 3.47
C ILE A 38 7.08 1.95 4.31
N TRP A 39 7.60 1.86 5.53
CA TRP A 39 7.63 2.94 6.50
C TRP A 39 9.08 3.36 6.78
N THR A 40 9.30 4.66 6.87
CA THR A 40 10.57 5.22 7.31
C THR A 40 10.40 5.80 8.70
N HIS A 41 11.29 5.42 9.62
CA HIS A 41 11.41 6.06 10.92
C HIS A 41 12.49 7.15 10.86
N PHE A 42 12.17 8.32 11.40
CA PHE A 42 13.05 9.49 11.40
C PHE A 42 13.67 9.68 12.79
N ALA A 43 14.85 10.30 12.84
CA ALA A 43 15.58 10.53 14.08
C ALA A 43 14.84 11.45 15.08
N ASP A 44 13.85 12.21 14.61
CA ASP A 44 12.97 13.05 15.43
C ASP A 44 11.81 12.27 16.09
N GLY A 45 11.79 10.94 15.95
CA GLY A 45 10.76 10.07 16.51
C GLY A 45 9.50 9.92 15.66
N ARG A 46 9.43 10.58 14.50
CA ARG A 46 8.29 10.43 13.57
C ARG A 46 8.45 9.17 12.71
N SER A 47 7.33 8.66 12.22
CA SER A 47 7.29 7.58 11.22
C SER A 47 6.31 7.95 10.11
N ALA A 48 6.68 7.69 8.85
CA ALA A 48 5.80 7.94 7.71
C ALA A 48 5.83 6.79 6.71
N VAL A 49 4.70 6.53 6.05
CA VAL A 49 4.66 5.70 4.84
C VAL A 49 5.43 6.44 3.75
N THR A 50 6.46 5.78 3.22
CA THR A 50 7.35 6.31 2.18
C THR A 50 7.26 5.49 0.89
N GLY A 51 6.54 4.37 0.91
CA GLY A 51 6.27 3.59 -0.29
C GLY A 51 5.38 2.38 -0.01
N TYR A 52 5.16 1.58 -1.04
CA TYR A 52 4.43 0.33 -0.97
C TYR A 52 4.89 -0.65 -2.05
N GLN A 53 4.59 -1.92 -1.85
CA GLN A 53 4.79 -2.99 -2.83
C GLN A 53 3.54 -3.85 -2.92
N LEU A 54 3.21 -4.25 -4.15
CA LEU A 54 2.17 -5.25 -4.41
C LEU A 54 2.86 -6.62 -4.52
N GLN A 55 2.41 -7.57 -3.73
CA GLN A 55 2.90 -8.94 -3.76
C GLN A 55 1.77 -9.86 -4.23
N SER A 56 2.02 -10.68 -5.24
CA SER A 56 1.09 -11.74 -5.61
C SER A 56 1.08 -12.79 -4.51
N ARG A 57 -0.11 -13.08 -3.98
CA ARG A 57 -0.32 -14.24 -3.13
C ARG A 57 -0.18 -15.46 -4.03
N SER A 58 0.95 -16.14 -3.93
CA SER A 58 1.10 -17.43 -4.59
C SER A 58 0.00 -18.34 -4.04
N PRO A 59 -0.77 -19.05 -4.87
CA PRO A 59 -1.67 -20.06 -4.32
C PRO A 59 -0.79 -21.05 -3.57
N SER A 60 -0.98 -21.16 -2.26
CA SER A 60 -0.33 -22.19 -1.45
C SER A 60 -0.71 -23.53 -2.08
N VAL A 61 0.22 -24.15 -2.81
CA VAL A 61 0.07 -25.53 -3.24
C VAL A 61 0.23 -26.37 -1.97
N VAL A 62 -0.90 -26.77 -1.40
CA VAL A 62 -0.99 -27.78 -0.33
C VAL A 62 -1.68 -29.01 -0.91
#